data_AF-A0AA35XA82-F1
#
_entry.id   AF-A0AA35XA82-F1
#
_cell.length_a   1.000
_cell.length_b   1.000
_cell.length_c   1.000
_cell.angle_alpha   90.00
_cell.angle_beta   90.00
_cell.angle_gamma   90.00
#
_symmetry.space_group_name_H-M   'P 1'
#
loop_
_entity.id
_entity.type
_entity.pdbx_description
1 polymer ?
#
loop_
_entity_poly.entity_id
_entity_poly.type
_entity_poly.pdbx_seq_one_letter_code
_entity_poly.pdbx_strand_id
1 'polypeptide(L)'
;MISVVCVVCVIQKLEQIVVGALKRQGMKRDHVCFRKCYTRLFNLSKSFLKDVRSSQDLVSEMHRVVDFNVSQVIDFELRQAHTTL
;
A
#
# COMPACT_ATOMS: atom_id res chain seq x y z
N MET A 1 6.10 25.77 4.11
CA MET A 1 4.69 25.55 4.48
C MET A 1 4.13 24.43 3.60
N ILE A 2 4.19 23.18 4.04
CA ILE A 2 3.49 22.08 3.37
C ILE A 2 2.02 22.23 3.76
N SER A 3 1.24 22.89 2.91
CA SER A 3 -0.18 23.18 3.15
C SER A 3 -0.93 21.88 3.46
N VAL A 4 -1.92 21.93 4.36
CA VAL A 4 -2.74 20.78 4.80
C VAL A 4 -3.35 20.00 3.61
N VAL A 5 -3.55 20.68 2.48
CA VAL A 5 -3.94 20.12 1.18
C VAL A 5 -2.95 19.05 0.67
N CYS A 6 -1.65 19.21 0.91
CA CYS A 6 -0.61 18.30 0.44
C CYS A 6 -0.62 16.95 1.19
N VAL A 7 -0.95 16.94 2.49
CA VAL A 7 -0.98 15.70 3.28
C VAL A 7 -2.18 14.81 2.93
N VAL A 8 -3.35 15.42 2.73
CA VAL A 8 -4.57 14.70 2.32
C VAL A 8 -4.41 14.11 0.91
N CYS A 9 -3.85 14.87 -0.03
CA CYS A 9 -3.60 14.37 -1.39
C CYS A 9 -2.57 13.23 -1.42
N VAL A 10 -1.56 13.27 -0.56
CA VAL A 10 -0.54 12.20 -0.42
C VAL A 10 -1.16 10.90 0.07
N ILE A 11 -2.05 10.97 1.07
CA ILE A 11 -2.74 9.79 1.61
C ILE A 11 -3.66 9.17 0.55
N GLN A 12 -4.45 9.98 -0.16
CA GLN A 12 -5.34 9.52 -1.23
C GLN A 12 -4.57 8.89 -2.39
N LYS A 13 -3.41 9.47 -2.76
CA LYS A 13 -2.57 8.93 -3.83
C LYS A 13 -2.01 7.55 -3.45
N LEU A 14 -1.52 7.40 -2.22
CA LEU A 14 -1.03 6.12 -1.73
C LEU A 14 -2.15 5.06 -1.72
N GLU A 15 -3.35 5.41 -1.28
CA GLU A 15 -4.51 4.51 -1.32
C GLU A 15 -4.79 4.00 -2.74
N GLN A 16 -4.83 4.90 -3.73
CA GLN A 16 -5.03 4.53 -5.13
C GLN A 16 -3.95 3.58 -5.64
N ILE A 17 -2.68 3.83 -5.30
CA ILE A 17 -1.54 3.01 -5.71
C ILE A 17 -1.64 1.61 -5.07
N VAL A 18 -1.93 1.52 -3.77
CA VAL A 18 -2.09 0.25 -3.05
C VAL A 18 -3.25 -0.57 -3.61
N VAL A 19 -4.42 0.05 -3.78
CA VAL A 19 -5.59 -0.63 -4.36
C VAL A 19 -5.30 -1.10 -5.79
N GLY A 20 -4.63 -0.26 -6.59
CA GLY A 20 -4.21 -0.61 -7.93
C GLY A 20 -3.26 -1.81 -7.97
N ALA A 21 -2.27 -1.83 -7.08
CA ALA A 21 -1.30 -2.94 -6.98
C ALA A 21 -1.96 -4.25 -6.59
N LEU A 22 -2.85 -4.25 -5.58
CA LEU A 22 -3.60 -5.44 -5.18
C LEU A 22 -4.47 -5.96 -6.34
N LYS A 23 -5.16 -5.07 -7.06
CA LYS A 23 -5.95 -5.46 -8.24
C LYS A 23 -5.08 -6.04 -9.37
N ARG A 24 -3.90 -5.48 -9.63
CA ARG A 24 -2.94 -6.02 -10.62
C ARG A 24 -2.48 -7.43 -10.28
N GLN A 25 -2.40 -7.76 -8.99
CA GLN A 25 -2.10 -9.10 -8.49
C GLN A 25 -3.33 -10.04 -8.46
N GLY A 26 -4.47 -9.61 -9.01
CA GLY A 26 -5.70 -10.42 -9.08
C GLY A 26 -6.55 -10.40 -7.81
N MET A 27 -6.20 -9.61 -6.79
CA MET A 27 -7.01 -9.49 -5.57
C MET A 27 -8.26 -8.64 -5.81
N LYS A 28 -9.44 -9.27 -5.71
CA LYS A 28 -10.74 -8.60 -5.73
C LYS A 28 -11.04 -7.97 -4.37
N ARG A 29 -11.79 -6.86 -4.35
CA ARG A 29 -12.20 -6.17 -3.10
C ARG A 29 -12.99 -7.07 -2.15
N ASP A 30 -13.72 -8.04 -2.69
CA ASP A 30 -14.54 -8.98 -1.91
C ASP A 30 -13.73 -10.16 -1.36
N HIS A 31 -12.43 -10.25 -1.68
CA HIS A 31 -11.58 -11.30 -1.13
C HIS A 31 -11.39 -11.09 0.39
N VAL A 32 -11.52 -12.15 1.19
CA VAL A 32 -11.43 -12.10 2.66
C VAL A 32 -10.13 -11.46 3.16
N CYS A 33 -9.01 -11.72 2.45
CA CYS A 33 -7.71 -11.13 2.76
C CYS A 33 -7.50 -9.71 2.18
N PHE A 34 -8.37 -9.19 1.31
CA PHE A 34 -8.16 -7.88 0.66
C PHE A 34 -7.97 -6.77 1.69
N ARG A 35 -8.84 -6.72 2.71
CA ARG A 35 -8.75 -5.71 3.77
C ARG A 35 -7.47 -5.84 4.59
N LYS A 36 -7.02 -7.07 4.89
CA LYS A 36 -5.79 -7.33 5.63
C LYS A 36 -4.56 -6.93 4.82
N CYS A 37 -4.48 -7.36 3.55
CA CYS A 37 -3.42 -6.98 2.62
C CYS A 37 -3.34 -5.47 2.43
N TYR A 38 -4.49 -4.82 2.18
CA TYR A 38 -4.59 -3.38 2.05
C TYR A 38 -4.02 -2.67 3.29
N THR A 39 -4.50 -3.04 4.48
CA THR A 39 -4.10 -2.39 5.73
C THR A 39 -2.60 -2.54 5.98
N ARG A 40 -2.06 -3.74 5.78
CA ARG A 40 -0.63 -4.02 5.98
C ARG A 40 0.23 -3.28 4.96
N LEU A 41 -0.10 -3.38 3.67
CA LEU A 41 0.66 -2.74 2.60
C LEU A 41 0.61 -1.21 2.72
N PHE A 42 -0.55 -0.64 3.00
CA PHE A 42 -0.72 0.80 3.18
C PHE A 42 0.10 1.32 4.37
N ASN A 43 0.04 0.66 5.53
CA ASN A 43 0.80 1.08 6.72
C ASN A 43 2.31 0.94 6.52
N LEU A 44 2.74 -0.15 5.89
CA LEU A 44 4.14 -0.38 5.54
C LEU A 44 4.63 0.75 4.64
N SER A 45 3.97 0.97 3.50
CA SER A 45 4.35 2.01 2.55
C SER A 45 4.30 3.41 3.18
N LYS A 46 3.29 3.72 4.00
CA LYS A 46 3.19 5.00 4.70
C LYS A 46 4.39 5.26 5.62
N SER A 47 4.96 4.22 6.24
CA SER A 47 6.13 4.38 7.11
C SER A 47 7.39 4.74 6.31
N PHE A 48 7.61 4.13 5.14
CA PHE A 48 8.75 4.44 4.27
C PHE A 48 8.72 5.86 3.71
N LEU A 49 7.53 6.42 3.51
CA LEU A 49 7.37 7.76 2.94
C LEU A 49 7.64 8.89 3.95
N LYS A 50 7.79 8.58 5.24
CA LYS A 50 8.13 9.59 6.27
C LYS A 50 9.52 10.19 6.07
N ASP A 51 10.43 9.46 5.40
CA ASP A 51 11.82 9.86 5.20
C ASP A 51 12.10 10.51 3.84
N VAL A 52 11.09 10.63 2.98
CA VAL A 52 11.24 11.18 1.63
C VAL A 52 11.33 12.70 1.70
N ARG A 53 12.50 13.26 1.34
CA ARG A 53 12.81 14.69 1.44
C ARG A 53 12.25 15.54 0.28
N SER A 54 11.86 14.92 -0.84
CA SER A 54 11.40 15.59 -2.07
C SER A 54 10.00 15.14 -2.46
N SER A 55 9.08 16.09 -2.65
CA SER A 55 7.71 15.82 -3.13
C SER A 55 7.67 15.30 -4.57
N GLN A 56 8.68 15.61 -5.38
CA GLN A 56 8.76 15.23 -6.79
C GLN A 56 9.02 13.73 -6.96
N ASP A 57 9.78 13.15 -6.03
CA ASP A 57 10.12 11.71 -6.00
C ASP A 57 9.10 10.88 -5.22
N LEU A 58 8.20 11.54 -4.49
CA LEU A 58 7.28 10.89 -3.56
C LEU A 58 6.34 9.89 -4.24
N VAL A 59 5.79 10.23 -5.41
CA VAL A 59 4.89 9.33 -6.15
C VAL A 59 5.64 8.13 -6.72
N SER A 60 6.84 8.35 -7.25
CA SER A 60 7.70 7.27 -7.76
C SER A 60 8.10 6.32 -6.65
N GLU A 61 8.44 6.86 -5.48
CA GLU A 61 8.80 6.05 -4.30
C GLU A 61 7.58 5.31 -3.73
N MET A 62 6.38 5.92 -3.73
CA MET A 62 5.13 5.21 -3.40
C MET A 62 4.95 3.97 -4.27
N HIS A 63 5.12 4.10 -5.59
CA HIS A 63 5.01 2.97 -6.52
C HIS A 63 6.06 1.91 -6.22
N ARG A 64 7.33 2.31 -6.09
CA ARG A 64 8.44 1.39 -5.82
C ARG A 64 8.22 0.58 -4.56
N VAL A 65 7.87 1.23 -3.44
CA VAL A 65 7.66 0.54 -2.16
C VAL A 65 6.44 -0.37 -2.23
N VAL A 66 5.34 0.07 -2.85
CA VAL A 66 4.14 -0.77 -2.99
C VAL A 66 4.42 -2.00 -3.86
N ASP A 67 5.01 -1.82 -5.04
CA ASP A 67 5.27 -2.92 -5.98
C ASP A 67 6.32 -3.90 -5.45
N PHE A 68 7.30 -3.45 -4.65
CA PHE A 68 8.26 -4.32 -3.99
C PHE A 68 7.62 -5.21 -2.91
N ASN A 69 6.62 -4.70 -2.20
CA ASN A 69 6.04 -5.39 -1.03
C ASN A 69 4.74 -6.14 -1.33
N VAL A 70 4.03 -5.83 -2.41
CA VAL A 70 2.67 -6.34 -2.66
C VAL A 70 2.61 -7.87 -2.71
N SER A 71 3.57 -8.52 -3.38
CA SER A 71 3.60 -9.99 -3.50
C SER A 71 3.81 -10.65 -2.14
N GLN A 72 4.80 -10.17 -1.37
CA GLN A 72 5.11 -10.71 -0.05
C GLN A 72 3.96 -10.53 0.95
N VAL A 73 3.26 -9.38 0.91
CA VAL A 73 2.11 -9.12 1.78
C VAL A 73 0.95 -10.04 1.43
N ILE A 74 0.66 -10.25 0.14
CA ILE A 74 -0.40 -11.16 -0.31
C ILE A 74 -0.10 -12.58 0.17
N ASP A 75 1.11 -13.08 -0.10
CA ASP A 75 1.55 -14.41 0.31
C ASP A 75 1.48 -14.60 1.82
N PHE A 76 1.89 -13.60 2.59
CA PHE A 76 1.83 -13.64 4.05
C PHE A 76 0.39 -13.74 4.57
N GLU A 77 -0.51 -12.89 4.09
CA GLU A 77 -1.91 -12.89 4.54
C GLU A 77 -2.68 -14.13 4.06
N LEU A 78 -2.36 -14.67 2.88
CA LEU A 78 -2.91 -15.94 2.40
C LEU A 78 -2.47 -17.11 3.30
N ARG A 79 -1.18 -17.19 3.65
CA ARG A 79 -0.70 -18.21 4.61
C ARG A 79 -1.39 -18.11 5.95
N GLN A 80 -1.50 -16.91 6.52
CA GLN A 80 -2.19 -16.71 7.80
C GLN A 80 -3.66 -17.16 7.75
N ALA A 81 -4.36 -16.93 6.64
CA ALA A 81 -5.74 -17.37 6.48
C ALA A 81 -5.88 -18.91 6.48
N HIS A 82 -4.87 -19.63 5.98
CA HIS A 82 -4.87 -21.10 5.92
C HIS A 82 -4.42 -21.77 7.24
N THR A 83 -3.69 -21.05 8.10
CA THR A 83 -3.20 -21.57 9.39
C THR A 83 -4.20 -21.37 10.54
N THR A 84 -5.36 -20.74 10.30
CA THR A 84 -6.42 -20.56 11.31
C THR A 84 -7.52 -21.64 11.20
N LEU A 85 -7.12 -22.90 10.97
CA LEU A 85 -7.97 -24.10 11.05
C LEU A 85 -7.46 -25.02 12.16
#